data_AF-A0A8T3XLK9-F1
#
_entry.id   AF-A0A8T3XLK9-F1
#
_cell.length_a   1.000
_cell.length_b   1.000
_cell.length_c   1.000
_cell.angle_alpha   90.00
_cell.angle_beta   90.00
_cell.angle_gamma   90.00
#
_symmetry.space_group_name_H-M   'P 1'
#
loop_
_entity.id
_entity.type
_entity.pdbx_description
1 polymer ?
#
loop_
_entity_poly.entity_id
_entity_poly.type
_entity_poly.pdbx_seq_one_letter_code
_entity_poly.pdbx_strand_id
1 'polypeptide(L)'
;MFDEVIRKILSAIGQKDMSRESYPKFSGEGYAAYRIDPKNFHEIRKFNRDKKIAFVDGGNAEIIGSASFSLSLLRICYALYQDSKKLGFKRFEILSFTQAVSQGNEIFYKTSFFKTPNSIDLGDISFSSLDNSLMVGVNRAEIGNVANAIRRLAELKVAKFVADSKIADMVVLDGNLQATLTSENKYLDELYESCSRNNILLSALSKTSSLFTDDGNLLSAVLEDISALGSWFYHPIAEISNPSHKAEMFFVKFHDKSRHIFRFEIFNMQKSNAEEVINSLASNSNDPVFIGYPYGMVEADRIARIGKNERESLKARFLFRLQDKNIEKYLNSRNAHEILDKISF
;
A
#
# COMPACT_ATOMS: atom_id res chain seq x y z
N MET A 1 37.32 9.36 -6.97
CA MET A 1 35.94 9.06 -7.41
C MET A 1 34.97 8.96 -6.23
N PHE A 2 35.13 8.02 -5.29
CA PHE A 2 34.22 7.92 -4.12
C PHE A 2 34.13 9.21 -3.30
N ASP A 3 35.26 9.83 -2.95
CA ASP A 3 35.25 11.09 -2.18
C ASP A 3 34.66 12.29 -2.94
N GLU A 4 34.71 12.24 -4.28
CA GLU A 4 34.10 13.26 -5.13
C GLU A 4 32.57 13.07 -5.17
N VAL A 5 32.11 11.82 -5.27
CA VAL A 5 30.69 11.47 -5.17
C VAL A 5 30.14 11.84 -3.79
N ILE A 6 30.84 11.51 -2.71
CA ILE A 6 30.45 11.87 -1.34
C ILE A 6 30.37 13.40 -1.19
N ARG A 7 31.38 14.14 -1.65
CA ARG A 7 31.35 15.61 -1.62
C ARG A 7 30.17 16.18 -2.40
N LYS A 8 29.88 15.64 -3.58
CA LYS A 8 28.73 16.06 -4.40
C LYS A 8 27.41 15.79 -3.67
N ILE A 9 27.25 14.61 -3.06
CA ILE A 9 26.07 14.26 -2.24
C ILE A 9 25.91 15.24 -1.07
N LEU A 10 26.97 15.49 -0.30
CA LEU A 10 26.93 16.41 0.84
C LEU A 10 26.61 17.85 0.41
N SER A 11 27.15 18.32 -0.71
CA SER A 11 26.81 19.64 -1.24
C SER A 11 25.38 19.75 -1.77
N ALA A 12 24.82 18.66 -2.32
CA ALA A 12 23.50 18.67 -2.94
C ALA A 12 22.35 18.44 -1.94
N ILE A 13 22.60 17.65 -0.88
CA ILE A 13 21.58 17.24 0.11
C ILE A 13 21.89 17.84 1.48
N GLY A 14 23.14 17.79 1.93
CA GLY A 14 23.52 18.17 3.30
C GLY A 14 23.50 19.68 3.59
N GLN A 15 23.31 20.52 2.58
CA GLN A 15 23.22 21.98 2.70
C GLN A 15 21.88 22.55 2.19
N LYS A 16 20.87 21.72 1.91
CA LYS A 16 19.55 22.26 1.58
C LYS A 16 18.93 22.88 2.83
N ASP A 17 18.69 24.18 2.78
CA ASP A 17 17.85 24.85 3.77
C ASP A 17 16.45 24.22 3.72
N MET A 18 16.04 23.60 4.83
CA MET A 18 14.69 23.06 5.00
C MET A 18 13.75 24.25 5.28
N SER A 19 13.31 24.92 4.21
CA SER A 19 12.56 26.17 4.33
C SER A 19 11.16 25.92 4.88
N ARG A 20 10.80 26.71 5.90
CA ARG A 20 9.45 26.81 6.47
C ARG A 20 8.47 27.52 5.53
N GLU A 21 8.93 28.09 4.42
CA GLU A 21 8.09 28.82 3.47
C GLU A 21 7.67 27.97 2.26
N SER A 22 8.07 26.70 2.23
CA SER A 22 7.76 25.77 1.15
C SER A 22 6.33 25.23 1.22
N TYR A 23 5.86 24.69 0.10
CA TYR A 23 4.54 24.07 -0.05
C TYR A 23 4.69 22.59 -0.45
N PRO A 24 3.86 21.67 0.06
CA PRO A 24 3.75 20.32 -0.49
C PRO A 24 3.47 20.33 -2.01
N LYS A 25 4.21 19.53 -2.77
CA LYS A 25 4.15 19.46 -4.23
C LYS A 25 3.56 18.15 -4.69
N PHE A 26 2.30 18.20 -5.16
CA PHE A 26 1.59 17.07 -5.72
C PHE A 26 1.87 16.91 -7.22
N SER A 27 1.91 15.66 -7.69
CA SER A 27 2.10 15.32 -9.10
C SER A 27 0.81 15.36 -9.93
N GLY A 28 -0.36 15.35 -9.29
CA GLY A 28 -1.67 15.34 -9.94
C GLY A 28 -2.48 16.59 -9.67
N GLU A 29 -3.60 16.71 -10.38
CA GLU A 29 -4.58 17.79 -10.21
C GLU A 29 -5.49 17.54 -9.00
N GLY A 30 -6.17 18.61 -8.55
CA GLY A 30 -7.15 18.56 -7.47
C GLY A 30 -6.56 18.66 -6.06
N TYR A 31 -5.37 19.27 -5.92
CA TYR A 31 -4.72 19.51 -4.63
C TYR A 31 -4.37 20.99 -4.48
N ALA A 32 -4.92 21.65 -3.46
CA ALA A 32 -4.51 22.99 -3.05
C ALA A 32 -3.67 22.89 -1.77
N ALA A 33 -2.35 22.94 -1.92
CA ALA A 33 -1.42 22.74 -0.82
C ALA A 33 -1.40 23.92 0.16
N TYR A 34 -1.31 23.63 1.46
CA TYR A 34 -1.09 24.64 2.49
C TYR A 34 0.40 24.92 2.65
N ARG A 35 0.76 26.17 2.94
CA ARG A 35 2.14 26.52 3.30
C ARG A 35 2.53 25.75 4.56
N ILE A 36 3.78 25.28 4.61
CA ILE A 36 4.30 24.67 5.83
C ILE A 36 4.31 25.71 6.96
N ASP A 37 3.79 25.35 8.14
CA ASP A 37 3.78 26.24 9.30
C ASP A 37 3.96 25.42 10.59
N PRO A 38 4.95 25.76 11.46
CA PRO A 38 5.16 25.09 12.73
C PRO A 38 3.92 25.05 13.66
N LYS A 39 2.94 25.93 13.47
CA LYS A 39 1.69 25.95 14.26
C LYS A 39 0.75 24.78 13.94
N ASN A 40 0.97 24.10 12.81
CA ASN A 40 0.15 22.97 12.36
C ASN A 40 0.62 21.63 12.96
N PHE A 41 1.60 21.64 13.86
CA PHE A 41 1.98 20.47 14.64
C PHE A 41 1.07 20.31 15.86
N HIS A 42 0.58 19.09 16.05
CA HIS A 42 -0.25 18.71 17.17
C HIS A 42 0.38 17.54 17.92
N GLU A 43 0.34 17.60 19.25
CA GLU A 43 0.85 16.52 20.09
C GLU A 43 -0.10 15.32 20.06
N ILE A 44 0.48 14.12 19.96
CA ILE A 44 -0.27 12.86 20.07
C ILE A 44 -0.44 12.51 21.54
N ARG A 45 -1.68 12.37 21.98
CA ARG A 45 -2.03 11.96 23.34
C ARG A 45 -2.37 10.47 23.34
N LYS A 46 -1.45 9.65 23.84
CA LYS A 46 -1.70 8.21 23.99
C LYS A 46 -2.73 7.99 25.10
N PHE A 47 -3.94 7.63 24.74
CA PHE A 47 -4.95 7.13 25.68
C PHE A 47 -5.52 5.82 25.16
N ASN A 48 -5.86 4.92 26.07
CA ASN A 48 -6.47 3.66 25.74
C ASN A 48 -7.96 3.88 25.49
N ARG A 49 -8.38 3.79 24.23
CA ARG A 49 -9.80 3.65 23.90
C ARG A 49 -9.98 2.20 23.53
N ASP A 50 -10.89 1.55 24.24
CA ASP A 50 -11.31 0.15 24.07
C ASP A 50 -11.94 -0.08 22.68
N LYS A 51 -11.11 0.10 21.64
CA LYS A 51 -11.46 0.16 20.24
C LYS A 51 -10.74 -0.95 19.51
N LYS A 52 -11.51 -1.71 18.76
CA LYS A 52 -10.99 -2.80 17.96
C LYS A 52 -10.58 -2.28 16.59
N ILE A 53 -9.34 -2.50 16.23
CA ILE A 53 -8.74 -2.04 14.97
C ILE A 53 -8.45 -3.27 14.12
N ALA A 54 -8.89 -3.22 12.86
CA ALA A 54 -8.52 -4.18 11.83
C ALA A 54 -7.47 -3.57 10.91
N PHE A 55 -6.30 -4.20 10.85
CA PHE A 55 -5.21 -3.84 9.94
C PHE A 55 -5.24 -4.76 8.74
N VAL A 56 -5.35 -4.21 7.53
CA VAL A 56 -5.49 -4.98 6.28
C VAL A 56 -4.27 -4.79 5.40
N ASP A 57 -3.70 -5.90 4.96
CA ASP A 57 -2.54 -5.93 4.07
C ASP A 57 -2.60 -7.14 3.14
N GLY A 58 -1.83 -7.12 2.05
CA GLY A 58 -1.78 -8.16 1.04
C GLY A 58 -0.36 -8.44 0.55
N GLY A 59 -0.10 -9.72 0.27
CA GLY A 59 1.10 -10.20 -0.41
C GLY A 59 0.78 -10.76 -1.78
N ASN A 60 1.75 -10.65 -2.70
CA ASN A 60 1.71 -11.24 -4.03
C ASN A 60 3.01 -12.04 -4.25
N ALA A 61 2.88 -13.23 -4.84
CA ALA A 61 4.00 -13.98 -5.37
C ALA A 61 3.65 -14.60 -6.73
N GLU A 62 4.35 -14.14 -7.78
CA GLU A 62 4.33 -14.81 -9.08
C GLU A 62 4.97 -16.20 -8.94
N ILE A 63 4.22 -17.24 -9.27
CA ILE A 63 4.64 -18.65 -9.20
C ILE A 63 5.33 -19.04 -10.51
N ILE A 64 4.65 -18.79 -11.64
CA ILE A 64 5.16 -19.00 -12.99
C ILE A 64 4.61 -17.88 -13.88
N GLY A 65 5.42 -17.38 -14.81
CA GLY A 65 5.01 -16.30 -15.69
C GLY A 65 5.87 -16.18 -16.93
N SER A 66 5.33 -15.50 -17.93
CA SER A 66 5.96 -15.09 -19.17
C SER A 66 5.44 -13.70 -19.57
N ALA A 67 5.77 -13.22 -20.76
CA ALA A 67 5.15 -11.99 -21.28
C ALA A 67 3.65 -12.14 -21.59
N SER A 68 3.14 -13.36 -21.79
CA SER A 68 1.76 -13.63 -22.22
C SER A 68 0.87 -14.27 -21.15
N PHE A 69 1.42 -14.74 -20.03
CA PHE A 69 0.63 -15.19 -18.89
C PHE A 69 1.38 -15.01 -17.57
N SER A 70 0.64 -14.97 -16.45
CA SER A 70 1.17 -15.00 -15.10
C SER A 70 0.24 -15.77 -14.18
N LEU A 71 0.77 -16.76 -13.47
CA LEU A 71 0.10 -17.43 -12.35
C LEU A 71 0.69 -16.88 -11.05
N SER A 72 -0.13 -16.24 -10.23
CA SER A 72 0.29 -15.67 -8.96
C SER A 72 -0.55 -16.23 -7.80
N LEU A 73 0.08 -16.38 -6.64
CA LEU A 73 -0.62 -16.54 -5.37
C LEU A 73 -0.73 -15.17 -4.73
N LEU A 74 -1.96 -14.76 -4.43
CA LEU A 74 -2.27 -13.58 -3.63
C LEU A 74 -2.71 -14.03 -2.26
N ARG A 75 -2.24 -13.34 -1.22
CA ARG A 75 -2.60 -13.63 0.17
C ARG A 75 -2.97 -12.33 0.85
N ILE A 76 -4.24 -12.21 1.23
CA ILE A 76 -4.77 -11.01 1.90
C ILE A 76 -5.07 -11.36 3.35
N CYS A 77 -4.74 -10.45 4.27
CA CYS A 77 -4.98 -10.65 5.69
C CYS A 77 -5.66 -9.43 6.29
N TYR A 78 -6.52 -9.67 7.28
CA TYR A 78 -6.74 -8.69 8.33
C TYR A 78 -6.26 -9.23 9.68
N ALA A 79 -5.61 -8.37 10.46
CA ALA A 79 -5.23 -8.63 11.85
C ALA A 79 -6.05 -7.74 12.79
N LEU A 80 -6.64 -8.34 13.83
CA LEU A 80 -7.48 -7.66 14.81
C LEU A 80 -6.71 -7.38 16.08
N TYR A 81 -6.77 -6.14 16.53
CA TYR A 81 -6.12 -5.67 17.74
C TYR A 81 -7.06 -4.80 18.57
N GLN A 82 -6.85 -4.82 19.88
CA GLN A 82 -7.50 -3.95 20.84
C GLN A 82 -6.50 -3.71 21.96
N ASP A 83 -6.28 -2.46 22.32
CA ASP A 83 -5.37 -2.07 23.42
C ASP A 83 -3.97 -2.68 23.28
N SER A 84 -3.42 -2.69 22.06
CA SER A 84 -2.13 -3.31 21.70
C SER A 84 -2.06 -4.84 21.84
N LYS A 85 -3.19 -5.51 22.11
CA LYS A 85 -3.28 -6.96 22.18
C LYS A 85 -3.89 -7.52 20.89
N LYS A 86 -3.24 -8.54 20.35
CA LYS A 86 -3.76 -9.29 19.21
C LYS A 86 -4.99 -10.10 19.65
N LEU A 87 -6.12 -9.88 18.99
CA LEU A 87 -7.34 -10.64 19.20
C LEU A 87 -7.46 -11.82 18.23
N GLY A 88 -6.90 -11.68 17.03
CA GLY A 88 -6.96 -12.72 16.01
C GLY A 88 -6.55 -12.19 14.65
N PHE A 89 -6.68 -13.03 13.63
CA PHE A 89 -6.47 -12.66 12.24
C PHE A 89 -7.28 -13.59 11.35
N LYS A 90 -7.52 -13.17 10.11
CA LYS A 90 -8.02 -14.07 9.06
C LYS A 90 -7.21 -13.85 7.80
N ARG A 91 -6.96 -14.95 7.11
CA ARG A 91 -6.18 -15.00 5.87
C ARG A 91 -7.05 -15.54 4.74
N PHE A 92 -6.93 -14.88 3.60
CA PHE A 92 -7.59 -15.24 2.36
C PHE A 92 -6.54 -15.49 1.29
N GLU A 93 -6.74 -16.51 0.46
CA GLU A 93 -5.78 -16.88 -0.58
C GLU A 93 -6.49 -17.00 -1.93
N ILE A 94 -5.87 -16.43 -2.96
CA ILE A 94 -6.40 -16.42 -4.31
C ILE A 94 -5.28 -16.86 -5.24
N LEU A 95 -5.51 -17.92 -5.99
CA LEU A 95 -4.68 -18.24 -7.16
C LEU A 95 -5.26 -17.48 -8.34
N SER A 96 -4.50 -16.53 -8.88
CA SER A 96 -4.87 -15.74 -10.05
C SER A 96 -4.05 -16.17 -11.25
N PHE A 97 -4.72 -16.55 -12.33
CA PHE A 97 -4.09 -16.80 -13.61
C PHE A 97 -4.51 -15.73 -14.61
N THR A 98 -3.57 -14.88 -14.96
CA THR A 98 -3.76 -13.81 -15.93
C THR A 98 -3.16 -14.24 -17.25
N GLN A 99 -3.88 -14.05 -18.34
CA GLN A 99 -3.40 -14.34 -19.69
C GLN A 99 -3.69 -13.19 -20.65
N ALA A 100 -2.79 -12.99 -21.59
CA ALA A 100 -2.96 -12.08 -22.71
C ALA A 100 -3.91 -12.72 -23.73
N VAL A 101 -4.99 -12.00 -24.06
CA VAL A 101 -6.00 -12.42 -25.03
C VAL A 101 -6.14 -11.32 -26.08
N SER A 102 -6.04 -11.70 -27.35
CA SER A 102 -6.37 -10.80 -28.45
C SER A 102 -7.88 -10.65 -28.54
N GLN A 103 -8.38 -9.43 -28.46
CA GLN A 103 -9.79 -9.12 -28.65
C GLN A 103 -9.90 -7.96 -29.63
N GLY A 104 -10.30 -8.25 -30.87
CA GLY A 104 -10.13 -7.32 -31.99
C GLY A 104 -8.65 -7.07 -32.28
N ASN A 105 -8.29 -5.79 -32.46
CA ASN A 105 -6.91 -5.35 -32.72
C ASN A 105 -6.12 -4.98 -31.44
N GLU A 106 -6.65 -5.32 -30.26
CA GLU A 106 -6.05 -4.99 -28.97
C GLU A 106 -5.76 -6.24 -28.14
N ILE A 107 -4.79 -6.11 -27.22
CA ILE A 107 -4.43 -7.15 -26.26
C ILE A 107 -5.00 -6.76 -24.90
N PHE A 108 -5.75 -7.68 -24.30
CA PHE A 108 -6.29 -7.57 -22.95
C PHE A 108 -5.67 -8.62 -22.03
N TYR A 109 -5.49 -8.26 -20.77
CA TYR A 109 -5.12 -9.18 -19.71
C TYR A 109 -6.39 -9.62 -18.99
N LYS A 110 -6.79 -10.87 -19.22
CA LYS A 110 -7.95 -11.49 -18.58
C LYS A 110 -7.49 -12.39 -17.45
N THR A 111 -8.12 -12.27 -16.29
CA THR A 111 -7.76 -13.07 -15.11
C THR A 111 -8.83 -14.06 -14.73
N SER A 112 -8.43 -15.31 -14.52
CA SER A 112 -9.24 -16.36 -13.92
C SER A 112 -8.80 -16.60 -12.47
N PHE A 113 -9.77 -16.79 -11.59
CA PHE A 113 -9.55 -17.03 -10.17
C PHE A 113 -9.87 -18.48 -9.82
N PHE A 114 -8.94 -19.15 -9.13
CA PHE A 114 -9.16 -20.50 -8.63
C PHE A 114 -9.49 -20.44 -7.14
N LYS A 115 -10.63 -21.03 -6.78
CA LYS A 115 -11.10 -21.08 -5.39
C LYS A 115 -10.12 -21.85 -4.52
N THR A 116 -9.83 -21.28 -3.37
CA THR A 116 -9.15 -21.93 -2.24
C THR A 116 -10.16 -22.02 -1.09
N PRO A 117 -9.93 -22.81 -0.03
CA PRO A 117 -10.85 -22.89 1.10
C PRO A 117 -11.22 -21.53 1.72
N ASN A 118 -10.36 -20.51 1.56
CA ASN A 118 -10.57 -19.15 2.04
C ASN A 118 -10.50 -18.11 0.90
N SER A 119 -10.93 -18.44 -0.32
CA SER A 119 -10.89 -17.48 -1.43
C SER A 119 -11.92 -16.38 -1.29
N ILE A 120 -11.56 -15.21 -1.82
CA ILE A 120 -12.49 -14.10 -2.03
C ILE A 120 -12.85 -14.08 -3.51
N ASP A 121 -14.12 -13.97 -3.81
CA ASP A 121 -14.59 -13.76 -5.17
C ASP A 121 -14.33 -12.30 -5.57
N LEU A 122 -13.66 -12.06 -6.70
CA LEU A 122 -13.43 -10.71 -7.23
C LEU A 122 -14.31 -10.40 -8.45
N GLY A 123 -15.11 -11.36 -8.91
CA GLY A 123 -15.79 -11.29 -10.20
C GLY A 123 -14.80 -11.40 -11.36
N ASP A 124 -15.27 -11.09 -12.56
CA ASP A 124 -14.43 -11.06 -13.76
C ASP A 124 -13.58 -9.79 -13.77
N ILE A 125 -12.27 -9.96 -13.93
CA ILE A 125 -11.31 -8.85 -14.02
C ILE A 125 -10.58 -8.92 -15.36
N SER A 126 -10.57 -7.79 -16.06
CA SER A 126 -9.85 -7.60 -17.31
C SER A 126 -9.26 -6.20 -17.38
N PHE A 127 -8.01 -6.09 -17.84
CA PHE A 127 -7.34 -4.82 -18.10
C PHE A 127 -6.90 -4.74 -19.55
N SER A 128 -6.91 -3.56 -20.14
CA SER A 128 -6.21 -3.35 -21.41
C SER A 128 -4.70 -3.48 -21.16
N SER A 129 -3.95 -4.04 -22.11
CA SER A 129 -2.48 -3.98 -22.05
C SER A 129 -1.93 -2.56 -22.22
N LEU A 130 -2.77 -1.62 -22.65
CA LEU A 130 -2.50 -0.18 -22.74
C LEU A 130 -3.21 0.61 -21.63
N ASP A 131 -3.55 -0.04 -20.53
CA ASP A 131 -4.11 0.64 -19.37
C ASP A 131 -3.04 1.54 -18.73
N ASN A 132 -3.23 2.86 -18.85
CA ASN A 132 -2.29 3.86 -18.35
C ASN A 132 -2.02 3.74 -16.84
N SER A 133 -2.93 3.14 -16.06
CA SER A 133 -2.71 2.92 -14.62
C SER A 133 -1.73 1.79 -14.31
N LEU A 134 -1.41 0.95 -15.31
CA LEU A 134 -0.53 -0.21 -15.18
C LEU A 134 0.72 -0.13 -16.06
N MET A 135 0.76 0.81 -17.01
CA MET A 135 1.88 1.06 -17.90
C MET A 135 3.05 1.75 -17.18
N VAL A 136 4.27 1.51 -17.69
CA VAL A 136 5.47 2.23 -17.27
C VAL A 136 6.03 2.95 -18.50
N GLY A 137 5.95 4.29 -18.50
CA GLY A 137 6.31 5.11 -19.65
C GLY A 137 5.39 4.83 -20.85
N VAL A 138 5.98 4.54 -22.01
CA VAL A 138 5.24 4.26 -23.26
C VAL A 138 5.04 2.76 -23.52
N ASN A 139 5.54 1.90 -22.62
CA ASN A 139 5.47 0.45 -22.78
C ASN A 139 4.13 -0.08 -22.28
N ARG A 140 3.65 -1.18 -22.89
CA ARG A 140 2.49 -1.92 -22.39
C ARG A 140 2.67 -2.29 -20.92
N ALA A 141 1.56 -2.36 -20.20
CA ALA A 141 1.55 -2.84 -18.84
C ALA A 141 2.16 -4.25 -18.76
N GLU A 142 3.08 -4.49 -17.83
CA GLU A 142 3.58 -5.83 -17.62
C GLU A 142 2.49 -6.70 -17.00
N ILE A 143 2.32 -7.93 -17.50
CA ILE A 143 1.27 -8.83 -17.00
C ILE A 143 1.43 -9.16 -15.50
N GLY A 144 2.65 -9.08 -14.96
CA GLY A 144 2.91 -9.22 -13.53
C GLY A 144 2.33 -8.08 -12.68
N ASN A 145 2.22 -6.87 -13.23
CA ASN A 145 1.61 -5.73 -12.54
C ASN A 145 0.10 -5.92 -12.33
N VAL A 146 -0.56 -6.70 -13.19
CA VAL A 146 -1.97 -7.06 -13.04
C VAL A 146 -2.21 -7.80 -11.73
N ALA A 147 -1.30 -8.69 -11.32
CA ALA A 147 -1.42 -9.38 -10.03
C ALA A 147 -1.38 -8.42 -8.83
N ASN A 148 -0.59 -7.35 -8.91
CA ASN A 148 -0.55 -6.30 -7.88
C ASN A 148 -1.85 -5.48 -7.85
N ALA A 149 -2.43 -5.19 -9.02
CA ALA A 149 -3.73 -4.52 -9.09
C ALA A 149 -4.84 -5.38 -8.47
N ILE A 150 -4.87 -6.67 -8.79
CA ILE A 150 -5.83 -7.61 -8.21
C ILE A 150 -5.64 -7.73 -6.70
N ARG A 151 -4.40 -7.80 -6.21
CA ARG A 151 -4.09 -7.79 -4.77
C ARG A 151 -4.72 -6.58 -4.09
N ARG A 152 -4.55 -5.39 -4.66
CA ARG A 152 -5.13 -4.15 -4.15
C ARG A 152 -6.66 -4.19 -4.11
N LEU A 153 -7.31 -4.65 -5.19
CA LEU A 153 -8.77 -4.81 -5.21
C LEU A 153 -9.25 -5.83 -4.15
N ALA A 154 -8.47 -6.87 -3.90
CA ALA A 154 -8.76 -7.87 -2.87
C ALA A 154 -8.60 -7.31 -1.44
N GLU A 155 -7.59 -6.47 -1.17
CA GLU A 155 -7.46 -5.73 0.11
C GLU A 155 -8.69 -4.88 0.39
N LEU A 156 -9.14 -4.11 -0.60
CA LEU A 156 -10.35 -3.29 -0.47
C LEU A 156 -11.60 -4.14 -0.20
N LYS A 157 -11.72 -5.29 -0.87
CA LYS A 157 -12.83 -6.22 -0.64
C LYS A 157 -12.78 -6.86 0.76
N VAL A 158 -11.59 -7.17 1.28
CA VAL A 158 -11.42 -7.64 2.66
C VAL A 158 -11.76 -6.55 3.66
N ALA A 159 -11.28 -5.33 3.46
CA ALA A 159 -11.63 -4.18 4.29
C ALA A 159 -13.15 -3.96 4.33
N LYS A 160 -13.83 -4.09 3.19
CA LYS A 160 -15.28 -4.01 3.10
C LYS A 160 -15.96 -5.15 3.87
N PHE A 161 -15.45 -6.37 3.76
CA PHE A 161 -15.93 -7.51 4.56
C PHE A 161 -15.81 -7.25 6.07
N VAL A 162 -14.69 -6.68 6.51
CA VAL A 162 -14.46 -6.30 7.92
C VAL A 162 -15.51 -5.28 8.37
N ALA A 163 -15.74 -4.24 7.56
CA ALA A 163 -16.73 -3.19 7.85
C ALA A 163 -18.17 -3.73 7.86
N ASP A 164 -18.57 -4.52 6.86
CA ASP A 164 -19.90 -5.12 6.76
C ASP A 164 -20.18 -6.10 7.91
N SER A 165 -19.16 -6.84 8.35
CA SER A 165 -19.29 -7.81 9.45
C SER A 165 -19.21 -7.16 10.84
N LYS A 166 -18.91 -5.86 10.92
CA LYS A 166 -18.75 -5.10 12.18
C LYS A 166 -17.81 -5.79 13.18
N ILE A 167 -16.77 -6.45 12.67
CA ILE A 167 -15.81 -7.18 13.52
C ILE A 167 -14.74 -6.27 14.12
N ALA A 168 -14.71 -4.99 13.76
CA ALA A 168 -13.81 -3.95 14.28
C ALA A 168 -14.53 -2.60 14.25
N ASP A 169 -14.06 -1.64 15.07
CA ASP A 169 -14.52 -0.24 15.09
C ASP A 169 -13.77 0.64 14.06
N MET A 170 -12.56 0.22 13.70
CA MET A 170 -11.68 0.93 12.77
C MET A 170 -11.07 -0.04 11.77
N VAL A 171 -10.90 0.40 10.53
CA VAL A 171 -10.16 -0.28 9.48
C VAL A 171 -8.99 0.59 9.05
N VAL A 172 -7.81 -0.02 8.97
CA VAL A 172 -6.56 0.61 8.56
C VAL A 172 -5.99 -0.18 7.40
N LEU A 173 -5.90 0.45 6.23
CA LEU A 173 -5.27 -0.13 5.04
C LEU A 173 -3.77 0.17 5.01
N ASP A 174 -2.94 -0.75 4.51
CA ASP A 174 -1.58 -0.42 4.08
C ASP A 174 -1.62 0.37 2.76
N GLY A 175 -0.95 1.51 2.74
CA GLY A 175 -0.96 2.43 1.60
C GLY A 175 -1.79 3.68 1.82
N ASN A 176 -2.65 4.03 0.85
CA ASN A 176 -3.43 5.27 0.83
C ASN A 176 -4.89 5.02 0.39
N LEU A 177 -5.72 6.05 0.42
CA LEU A 177 -7.14 6.06 0.02
C LEU A 177 -7.35 6.68 -1.37
N GLN A 178 -6.29 6.83 -2.15
CA GLN A 178 -6.35 7.32 -3.52
C GLN A 178 -6.53 6.16 -4.50
N ALA A 179 -7.57 6.22 -5.32
CA ALA A 179 -7.72 5.34 -6.46
C ALA A 179 -6.72 5.76 -7.55
N THR A 180 -5.80 4.85 -7.86
CA THR A 180 -4.79 5.03 -8.92
C THR A 180 -4.93 4.01 -10.03
N LEU A 181 -5.67 2.93 -9.77
CA LEU A 181 -5.88 1.84 -10.72
C LEU A 181 -7.28 1.90 -11.35
N THR A 182 -7.36 1.42 -12.59
CA THR A 182 -8.66 1.19 -13.24
C THR A 182 -9.54 0.28 -12.36
N SER A 183 -10.81 0.67 -12.23
CA SER A 183 -11.82 0.03 -11.36
C SER A 183 -11.64 0.21 -9.85
N GLU A 184 -10.53 0.77 -9.35
CA GLU A 184 -10.30 0.90 -7.89
C GLU A 184 -11.33 1.82 -7.21
N ASN A 185 -11.75 2.89 -7.91
CA ASN A 185 -12.80 3.81 -7.42
C ASN A 185 -14.07 3.08 -7.00
N LYS A 186 -14.51 2.08 -7.76
CA LYS A 186 -15.70 1.28 -7.43
C LYS A 186 -15.54 0.58 -6.08
N TYR A 187 -14.40 -0.07 -5.85
CA TYR A 187 -14.16 -0.83 -4.61
C TYR A 187 -13.97 0.10 -3.40
N LEU A 188 -13.33 1.26 -3.60
CA LEU A 188 -13.23 2.29 -2.57
C LEU A 188 -14.60 2.89 -2.22
N ASP A 189 -15.43 3.19 -3.22
CA ASP A 189 -16.79 3.74 -2.99
C ASP A 189 -17.67 2.75 -2.22
N GLU A 190 -17.67 1.47 -2.61
CA GLU A 190 -18.37 0.42 -1.87
C GLU A 190 -17.85 0.27 -0.42
N LEU A 191 -16.55 0.48 -0.18
CA LEU A 191 -15.95 0.48 1.14
C LEU A 191 -16.36 1.72 1.95
N TYR A 192 -16.32 2.92 1.37
CA TYR A 192 -16.76 4.16 2.01
C TYR A 192 -18.23 4.07 2.44
N GLU A 193 -19.10 3.53 1.58
CA GLU A 193 -20.51 3.29 1.88
C GLU A 193 -20.69 2.29 3.03
N SER A 194 -19.95 1.18 3.01
CA SER A 194 -19.98 0.19 4.09
C SER A 194 -19.54 0.78 5.43
N CYS A 195 -18.41 1.51 5.45
CA CYS A 195 -17.89 2.17 6.64
C CYS A 195 -18.87 3.21 7.19
N SER A 196 -19.46 4.03 6.33
CA SER A 196 -20.45 5.04 6.73
C SER A 196 -21.71 4.40 7.32
N ARG A 197 -22.27 3.40 6.64
CA ARG A 197 -23.48 2.68 7.07
C ARG A 197 -23.30 1.94 8.39
N ASN A 198 -22.10 1.42 8.65
CA ASN A 198 -21.80 0.61 9.82
C ASN A 198 -21.08 1.37 10.94
N ASN A 199 -20.87 2.68 10.78
CA ASN A 199 -20.14 3.53 11.72
C ASN A 199 -18.72 3.02 12.03
N ILE A 200 -18.02 2.58 10.99
CA ILE A 200 -16.63 2.10 11.05
C ILE A 200 -15.71 3.20 10.54
N LEU A 201 -14.69 3.56 11.32
CA LEU A 201 -13.69 4.55 10.89
C LEU A 201 -12.74 3.93 9.89
N LEU A 202 -12.55 4.57 8.74
CA LEU A 202 -11.66 4.11 7.69
C LEU A 202 -10.45 5.03 7.58
N SER A 203 -9.28 4.41 7.64
CA SER A 203 -8.01 5.10 7.45
C SER A 203 -7.03 4.27 6.63
N ALA A 204 -5.97 4.91 6.17
CA ALA A 204 -4.83 4.26 5.54
C ALA A 204 -3.53 4.84 6.11
N LEU A 205 -2.51 3.99 6.17
CA LEU A 205 -1.18 4.37 6.62
C LEU A 205 -0.14 3.90 5.61
N SER A 206 0.62 4.85 5.07
CA SER A 206 1.69 4.54 4.12
C SER A 206 3.05 4.57 4.82
N LYS A 207 3.78 3.44 4.75
CA LYS A 207 5.13 3.25 5.28
C LYS A 207 6.14 4.26 4.72
N THR A 208 5.93 4.70 3.49
CA THR A 208 6.84 5.58 2.73
C THR A 208 6.05 6.63 1.97
N SER A 209 6.52 7.87 2.00
CA SER A 209 5.97 8.95 1.18
C SER A 209 7.08 9.60 0.37
N SER A 210 6.85 9.75 -0.93
CA SER A 210 7.70 10.51 -1.85
C SER A 210 7.15 11.90 -2.13
N LEU A 211 6.25 12.41 -1.27
CA LEU A 211 5.71 13.76 -1.41
C LEU A 211 6.83 14.77 -1.18
N PHE A 212 7.14 15.53 -2.23
CA PHE A 212 8.13 16.60 -2.17
C PHE A 212 7.50 17.90 -1.71
N THR A 213 8.33 18.84 -1.31
CA THR A 213 8.03 20.27 -1.32
C THR A 213 8.35 20.87 -2.69
N ASP A 214 7.88 22.10 -2.93
CA ASP A 214 8.14 22.86 -4.16
C ASP A 214 9.61 23.27 -4.35
N ASP A 215 10.42 23.26 -3.30
CA ASP A 215 11.89 23.38 -3.33
C ASP A 215 12.62 22.01 -3.50
N GLY A 216 11.86 20.93 -3.69
CA GLY A 216 12.36 19.59 -3.97
C GLY A 216 12.97 18.87 -2.77
N ASN A 217 12.64 19.26 -1.54
CA ASN A 217 12.92 18.46 -0.34
C ASN A 217 11.85 17.38 -0.15
N LEU A 218 12.17 16.32 0.62
CA LEU A 218 11.14 15.37 1.07
C LEU A 218 10.33 16.02 2.18
N LEU A 219 9.00 16.05 2.03
CA LEU A 219 8.13 16.70 3.02
C LEU A 219 8.29 16.09 4.42
N SER A 220 8.42 14.77 4.54
CA SER A 220 8.67 14.12 5.83
C SER A 220 9.97 14.58 6.48
N ALA A 221 11.04 14.81 5.71
CA ALA A 221 12.31 15.32 6.24
C ALA A 221 12.19 16.77 6.71
N VAL A 222 11.50 17.62 5.94
CA VAL A 222 11.21 19.02 6.32
C VAL A 222 10.40 19.06 7.62
N LEU A 223 9.37 18.22 7.74
CA LEU A 223 8.53 18.17 8.94
C LEU A 223 9.29 17.65 10.17
N GLU A 224 10.20 16.66 10.00
CA GLU A 224 11.06 16.20 11.10
C GLU A 224 11.96 17.32 11.63
N ASP A 225 12.56 18.11 10.74
CA ASP A 225 13.49 19.18 11.10
C ASP A 225 12.81 20.37 11.80
N ILE A 226 11.57 20.68 11.39
CA ILE A 226 10.80 21.79 11.96
C ILE A 226 10.14 21.43 13.29
N SER A 227 9.79 20.15 13.49
CA SER A 227 9.04 19.73 14.67
C SER A 227 9.86 19.87 15.96
N ALA A 228 9.26 20.49 16.98
CA ALA A 228 9.81 20.51 18.33
C ALA A 228 9.29 19.35 19.21
N LEU A 229 8.42 18.49 18.65
CA LEU A 229 7.72 17.44 19.39
C LEU A 229 8.37 16.08 19.11
N GLY A 230 8.42 15.22 20.14
CA GLY A 230 8.83 13.82 19.95
C GLY A 230 7.80 13.02 19.13
N SER A 231 6.52 13.13 19.50
CA SER A 231 5.41 12.42 18.86
C SER A 231 4.32 13.41 18.46
N TRP A 232 3.93 13.41 17.20
CA TRP A 232 3.10 14.46 16.63
C TRP A 232 2.32 14.02 15.40
N PHE A 233 1.28 14.77 15.06
CA PHE A 233 0.69 14.79 13.72
C PHE A 233 0.68 16.21 13.16
N TYR A 234 0.83 16.33 11.85
CA TYR A 234 0.86 17.59 11.11
C TYR A 234 -0.36 17.69 10.20
N HIS A 235 -1.11 18.78 10.33
CA HIS A 235 -2.27 19.10 9.49
C HIS A 235 -2.61 20.60 9.59
N PRO A 236 -3.06 21.26 8.52
CA PRO A 236 -3.44 20.67 7.22
C PRO A 236 -2.26 20.50 6.24
N ILE A 237 -2.42 19.57 5.29
CA ILE A 237 -1.46 19.33 4.19
C ILE A 237 -1.95 19.98 2.89
N ALA A 238 -3.16 19.64 2.45
CA ALA A 238 -3.77 20.16 1.23
C ALA A 238 -5.29 20.00 1.28
N GLU A 239 -6.02 20.89 0.61
CA GLU A 239 -7.41 20.63 0.26
C GLU A 239 -7.45 19.68 -0.93
N ILE A 240 -8.16 18.57 -0.79
CA ILE A 240 -8.27 17.53 -1.81
C ILE A 240 -9.65 17.64 -2.47
N SER A 241 -9.66 18.08 -3.72
CA SER A 241 -10.85 18.13 -4.59
C SER A 241 -10.86 17.02 -5.65
N ASN A 242 -9.80 16.22 -5.70
CA ASN A 242 -9.71 15.09 -6.62
C ASN A 242 -10.76 14.01 -6.28
N PRO A 243 -11.69 13.67 -7.20
CA PRO A 243 -12.78 12.75 -6.91
C PRO A 243 -12.32 11.31 -6.64
N SER A 244 -11.13 10.94 -7.12
CA SER A 244 -10.50 9.64 -6.85
C SER A 244 -9.70 9.61 -5.55
N HIS A 245 -9.70 10.68 -4.77
CA HIS A 245 -9.00 10.76 -3.49
C HIS A 245 -9.89 11.39 -2.41
N LYS A 246 -10.81 10.61 -1.85
CA LYS A 246 -11.77 11.05 -0.83
C LYS A 246 -11.18 11.00 0.58
N ALA A 247 -10.05 11.67 0.81
CA ALA A 247 -9.35 11.62 2.09
C ALA A 247 -9.03 13.00 2.68
N GLU A 248 -8.79 13.03 3.98
CA GLU A 248 -8.05 14.10 4.66
C GLU A 248 -6.65 13.58 4.98
N MET A 249 -5.62 14.36 4.65
CA MET A 249 -4.22 13.91 4.68
C MET A 249 -3.44 14.53 5.83
N PHE A 250 -2.65 13.70 6.50
CA PHE A 250 -1.79 14.04 7.62
C PHE A 250 -0.40 13.44 7.44
N PHE A 251 0.58 14.02 8.12
CA PHE A 251 1.84 13.34 8.42
C PHE A 251 1.91 13.05 9.90
N VAL A 252 2.35 11.85 10.28
CA VAL A 252 2.32 11.37 11.66
C VAL A 252 3.64 10.76 12.07
N LYS A 253 4.09 11.08 13.28
CA LYS A 253 5.19 10.44 14.00
C LYS A 253 4.64 9.90 15.30
N PHE A 254 4.37 8.60 15.35
CA PHE A 254 3.66 7.96 16.47
C PHE A 254 4.51 7.78 17.74
N HIS A 255 5.83 7.95 17.65
CA HIS A 255 6.74 7.71 18.77
C HIS A 255 7.99 8.60 18.71
N ASP A 256 8.38 9.16 19.85
CA ASP A 256 9.55 10.06 20.02
C ASP A 256 10.90 9.46 19.57
N LYS A 257 11.13 8.18 19.88
CA LYS A 257 12.32 7.42 19.48
C LYS A 257 12.27 6.87 18.05
N SER A 258 11.15 7.01 17.36
CA SER A 258 11.06 6.57 15.96
C SER A 258 11.76 7.57 15.05
N ARG A 259 12.42 7.05 14.01
CA ARG A 259 12.96 7.85 12.90
C ARG A 259 11.99 7.94 11.73
N HIS A 260 10.79 7.39 11.88
CA HIS A 260 9.85 7.22 10.80
C HIS A 260 8.66 8.15 10.96
N ILE A 261 8.36 8.84 9.87
CA ILE A 261 7.16 9.66 9.70
C ILE A 261 6.35 9.02 8.58
N PHE A 262 5.07 8.86 8.82
CA PHE A 262 4.15 8.19 7.91
C PHE A 262 3.15 9.18 7.33
N ARG A 263 2.71 8.92 6.09
CA ARG A 263 1.52 9.58 5.54
C ARG A 263 0.31 8.82 6.07
N PHE A 264 -0.56 9.55 6.78
CA PHE A 264 -1.81 9.03 7.30
C PHE A 264 -2.98 9.69 6.58
N GLU A 265 -3.99 8.89 6.27
CA GLU A 265 -5.20 9.37 5.65
C GLU A 265 -6.42 8.81 6.37
N ILE A 266 -7.44 9.64 6.50
CA ILE A 266 -8.76 9.23 6.97
C ILE A 266 -9.79 9.58 5.90
N PHE A 267 -10.84 8.78 5.77
CA PHE A 267 -11.96 9.12 4.90
C PHE A 267 -12.48 10.53 5.22
N ASN A 268 -12.56 11.41 4.23
CA ASN A 268 -12.75 12.85 4.45
C ASN A 268 -14.03 13.20 5.24
N MET A 269 -15.12 12.44 5.05
CA MET A 269 -16.37 12.59 5.81
C MET A 269 -16.21 12.27 7.30
N GLN A 270 -15.12 11.60 7.69
CA GLN A 270 -14.81 11.18 9.04
C GLN A 270 -13.67 12.00 9.67
N LYS A 271 -13.20 13.08 9.02
CA LYS A 271 -12.02 13.86 9.46
C LYS A 271 -12.09 14.40 10.89
N SER A 272 -13.28 14.63 11.44
CA SER A 272 -13.47 15.01 12.84
C SER A 272 -12.98 13.94 13.83
N ASN A 273 -12.82 12.70 13.39
CA ASN A 273 -12.32 11.57 14.17
C ASN A 273 -10.83 11.30 13.96
N ALA A 274 -10.12 12.11 13.16
CA ALA A 274 -8.71 11.88 12.81
C ALA A 274 -7.83 11.75 14.05
N GLU A 275 -7.95 12.67 15.00
CA GLU A 275 -7.17 12.66 16.24
C GLU A 275 -7.44 11.39 17.06
N GLU A 276 -8.69 10.90 17.11
CA GLU A 276 -9.02 9.63 17.78
C GLU A 276 -8.29 8.45 17.13
N VAL A 277 -8.35 8.33 15.81
CA VAL A 277 -7.70 7.23 15.08
C VAL A 277 -6.18 7.30 15.24
N ILE A 278 -5.59 8.49 15.09
CA ILE A 278 -4.14 8.71 15.26
C ILE A 278 -3.68 8.30 16.67
N ASN A 279 -4.41 8.68 17.71
CA ASN A 279 -4.07 8.32 19.09
C ASN A 279 -4.19 6.80 19.33
N SER A 280 -5.21 6.14 18.77
CA SER A 280 -5.36 4.67 18.82
C SER A 280 -4.22 3.93 18.11
N LEU A 281 -3.76 4.45 16.97
CA LEU A 281 -2.60 3.92 16.24
C LEU A 281 -1.29 4.14 17.00
N ALA A 282 -1.12 5.31 17.63
CA ALA A 282 0.06 5.62 18.44
C ALA A 282 0.21 4.67 19.64
N SER A 283 -0.91 4.33 20.29
CA SER A 283 -0.93 3.33 21.37
C SER A 283 -0.44 1.95 20.88
N ASN A 284 -0.73 1.59 19.63
CA ASN A 284 -0.28 0.34 19.00
C ASN A 284 1.16 0.41 18.42
N SER A 285 1.90 1.51 18.61
CA SER A 285 3.18 1.78 17.93
C SER A 285 4.39 1.78 18.87
N ASN A 286 4.34 1.04 19.98
CA ASN A 286 5.38 0.99 21.01
C ASN A 286 6.27 -0.28 20.96
N ASP A 287 6.09 -1.14 19.96
CA ASP A 287 6.83 -2.40 19.85
C ASP A 287 8.30 -2.15 19.45
N PRO A 288 9.29 -2.68 20.19
CA PRO A 288 10.71 -2.51 19.85
C PRO A 288 11.13 -3.09 18.49
N VAL A 289 10.41 -4.07 17.95
CA VAL A 289 10.70 -4.67 16.63
C VAL A 289 10.58 -3.63 15.53
N PHE A 290 9.60 -2.71 15.64
CA PHE A 290 9.46 -1.57 14.75
C PHE A 290 8.87 -0.38 15.51
N ILE A 291 9.75 0.33 16.23
CA ILE A 291 9.36 1.47 17.05
C ILE A 291 8.69 2.58 16.23
N GLY A 292 7.50 3.00 16.65
CA GLY A 292 6.70 4.01 15.97
C GLY A 292 5.83 3.51 14.82
N TYR A 293 5.82 2.22 14.51
CA TYR A 293 4.91 1.65 13.50
C TYR A 293 3.85 0.76 14.17
N PRO A 294 2.55 0.84 13.80
CA PRO A 294 1.52 0.04 14.46
C PRO A 294 1.78 -1.46 14.34
N TYR A 295 1.87 -2.17 15.46
CA TYR A 295 2.23 -3.59 15.48
C TYR A 295 1.22 -4.46 14.72
N GLY A 296 -0.07 -4.08 14.71
CA GLY A 296 -1.06 -4.79 13.91
C GLY A 296 -0.82 -4.70 12.40
N MET A 297 -0.19 -3.64 11.90
CA MET A 297 0.27 -3.56 10.51
C MET A 297 1.48 -4.47 10.25
N VAL A 298 2.43 -4.55 11.20
CA VAL A 298 3.55 -5.50 11.12
C VAL A 298 3.03 -6.94 11.01
N GLU A 299 2.04 -7.27 11.82
CA GLU A 299 1.45 -8.60 11.85
C GLU A 299 0.65 -8.92 10.58
N ALA A 300 -0.14 -7.96 10.06
CA ALA A 300 -0.85 -8.10 8.80
C ALA A 300 0.12 -8.35 7.63
N ASP A 301 1.18 -7.53 7.50
CA ASP A 301 2.26 -7.69 6.51
C ASP A 301 2.92 -9.07 6.62
N ARG A 302 3.29 -9.47 7.85
CA ARG A 302 3.95 -10.75 8.11
C ARG A 302 3.08 -11.94 7.71
N ILE A 303 1.78 -11.90 8.01
CA ILE A 303 0.85 -12.98 7.67
C ILE A 303 0.57 -12.99 6.17
N ALA A 304 0.43 -11.81 5.54
CA ALA A 304 0.14 -11.67 4.12
C ALA A 304 1.34 -12.06 3.23
N ARG A 305 2.57 -11.97 3.75
CA ARG A 305 3.79 -12.32 3.02
C ARG A 305 3.80 -13.79 2.58
N ILE A 306 4.18 -14.02 1.34
CA ILE A 306 4.41 -15.36 0.77
C ILE A 306 5.93 -15.57 0.71
N GLY A 307 6.42 -16.56 1.43
CA GLY A 307 7.86 -16.79 1.57
C GLY A 307 8.50 -17.35 0.31
N LYS A 308 9.80 -17.08 0.11
CA LYS A 308 10.56 -17.61 -1.04
C LYS A 308 10.45 -19.14 -1.14
N ASN A 309 10.63 -19.86 -0.03
CA ASN A 309 10.55 -21.33 -0.02
C ASN A 309 9.14 -21.86 -0.39
N GLU A 310 8.09 -21.17 0.07
CA GLU A 310 6.71 -21.50 -0.28
C GLU A 310 6.46 -21.30 -1.77
N ARG A 311 6.88 -20.15 -2.32
CA ARG A 311 6.81 -19.83 -3.74
C ARG A 311 7.55 -20.86 -4.60
N GLU A 312 8.80 -21.19 -4.25
CA GLU A 312 9.60 -22.17 -5.01
C GLU A 312 8.99 -23.58 -4.95
N SER A 313 8.45 -23.99 -3.80
CA SER A 313 7.75 -25.27 -3.66
C SER A 313 6.50 -25.33 -4.55
N LEU A 314 5.70 -24.25 -4.59
CA LEU A 314 4.56 -24.15 -5.49
C LEU A 314 5.00 -24.17 -6.95
N LYS A 315 6.02 -23.40 -7.32
CA LYS A 315 6.60 -23.35 -8.67
C LYS A 315 7.02 -24.75 -9.12
N ALA A 316 7.78 -25.48 -8.30
CA ALA A 316 8.20 -26.85 -8.59
C ALA A 316 7.00 -27.80 -8.78
N ARG A 317 5.97 -27.71 -7.92
CA ARG A 317 4.75 -28.53 -8.04
C ARG A 317 3.97 -28.25 -9.32
N PHE A 318 3.82 -26.99 -9.73
CA PHE A 318 3.14 -26.63 -10.98
C PHE A 318 3.94 -27.10 -12.20
N LEU A 319 5.25 -26.82 -12.25
CA LEU A 319 6.11 -27.24 -13.35
C LEU A 319 6.15 -28.77 -13.51
N PHE A 320 6.25 -29.51 -12.40
CA PHE A 320 6.22 -30.98 -12.42
C PHE A 320 4.91 -31.55 -12.97
N ARG A 321 3.78 -30.85 -12.80
CA ARG A 321 2.47 -31.30 -13.30
C ARG A 321 2.17 -30.84 -14.72
N LEU A 322 2.73 -29.70 -15.15
CA LEU A 322 2.46 -29.16 -16.48
C LEU A 322 3.16 -29.96 -17.58
N GLN A 323 4.43 -30.36 -17.38
CA GLN A 323 5.27 -31.15 -18.32
C GLN A 323 4.98 -30.91 -19.82
N ASP A 324 4.82 -29.64 -20.20
CA ASP A 324 4.44 -29.23 -21.56
C ASP A 324 5.59 -28.43 -22.19
N LYS A 325 6.16 -28.98 -23.28
CA LYS A 325 7.28 -28.37 -24.01
C LYS A 325 6.94 -27.00 -24.61
N ASN A 326 5.68 -26.71 -24.89
CA ASN A 326 5.26 -25.39 -25.36
C ASN A 326 5.30 -24.38 -24.22
N ILE A 327 4.85 -24.75 -23.01
CA ILE A 327 4.91 -23.88 -21.83
C ILE A 327 6.37 -23.56 -21.47
N GLU A 328 7.29 -24.54 -21.56
CA GLU A 328 8.72 -24.31 -21.34
C GLU A 328 9.32 -23.23 -22.24
N LYS A 329 8.91 -23.15 -23.51
CA LYS A 329 9.34 -22.09 -24.44
C LYS A 329 8.95 -20.70 -23.93
N TYR A 330 7.73 -20.53 -23.44
CA TYR A 330 7.26 -19.26 -22.89
C TYR A 330 7.98 -18.91 -21.59
N LEU A 331 8.19 -19.87 -20.69
CA LEU A 331 8.90 -19.63 -19.43
C LEU A 331 10.37 -19.24 -19.65
N ASN A 332 11.03 -19.87 -20.64
CA ASN A 332 12.42 -19.56 -20.97
C ASN A 332 12.62 -18.14 -21.52
N SER A 333 11.58 -17.48 -22.04
CA SER A 333 11.66 -16.10 -22.52
C SER A 333 12.05 -15.09 -21.43
N ARG A 334 11.78 -15.38 -20.14
CA ARG A 334 12.14 -14.54 -18.99
C ARG A 334 13.38 -15.03 -18.22
N ASN A 335 13.83 -16.25 -18.49
CA ASN A 335 14.85 -16.94 -17.69
C ASN A 335 16.28 -16.42 -17.93
N ALA A 336 16.52 -15.66 -19.01
CA ALA A 336 17.85 -15.10 -19.29
C ALA A 336 18.36 -14.18 -18.16
N HIS A 337 17.47 -13.39 -17.55
CA HIS A 337 17.80 -12.53 -16.40
C HIS A 337 18.12 -13.35 -15.14
N GLU A 338 17.31 -14.38 -14.82
CA GLU A 338 17.57 -15.27 -13.67
C GLU A 338 18.88 -16.06 -13.81
N ILE A 339 19.28 -16.40 -15.04
CA ILE A 339 20.55 -17.07 -15.33
C ILE A 339 21.73 -16.10 -15.11
N LEU A 340 21.64 -14.86 -15.61
CA LEU A 340 22.66 -13.83 -15.40
C LEU A 340 22.84 -13.48 -13.92
N ASP A 341 21.75 -13.38 -13.16
CA ASP A 341 21.78 -13.11 -11.71
C ASP A 341 22.46 -14.24 -10.91
N LYS A 342 22.51 -15.46 -11.45
CA LYS A 342 23.23 -16.60 -10.85
C LYS A 342 24.68 -16.71 -11.30
N ILE A 343 25.06 -16.02 -12.37
CA ILE A 343 26.42 -16.01 -12.96
C ILE A 343 27.25 -14.82 -12.42
N SER A 344 26.71 -14.01 -11.51
CA SER A 344 27.49 -12.92 -10.88
C SER A 344 28.76 -13.46 -10.21
N PHE A 345 29.91 -13.09 -10.78
CA PHE A 345 31.27 -13.35 -10.29
C PHE A 345 31.59 -12.61 -8.99
#